data_AF-A0A818IYA5-F1
#
_entry.id   AF-A0A818IYA5-F1
#
_cell.length_a   1.000
_cell.length_b   1.000
_cell.length_c   1.000
_cell.angle_alpha   90.00
_cell.angle_beta   90.00
_cell.angle_gamma   90.00
#
_symmetry.space_group_name_H-M   'P 1'
#
loop_
_entity.id
_entity.type
_entity.pdbx_description
1 polymer ?
#
loop_
_entity_poly.entity_id
_entity_poly.type
_entity_poly.pdbx_seq_one_letter_code
_entity_poly.pdbx_strand_id
1 'polypeptide(L)'
;MKIFTHRQSRDQFVGYQGDKGVPHAIVFVHHDLHIEIQIDRKNCRNDIAGIKGVIIESALTTIVDCEDSIAVVDVYDKIQLNRNWLSLMKDNELRLSSRSLLFVRHVGHLLFTDAILNNDNQEIPEGILDALITTLIAVHNLNDRTKDNIKNSHKGSIYIVKPKQHGPGRFYFASM
;
A
#
# COMPACT_ATOMS: atom_id res chain seq x y z
N MET A 1 -31.45 -22.25 28.00
CA MET A 1 -31.94 -20.89 27.71
C MET A 1 -31.06 -20.29 26.62
N LYS A 2 -31.52 -20.23 25.36
CA LYS A 2 -30.77 -19.55 24.29
C LYS A 2 -31.15 -18.08 24.36
N ILE A 3 -30.29 -17.26 24.97
CA ILE A 3 -30.43 -15.81 24.93
C ILE A 3 -30.03 -15.39 23.51
N PHE A 4 -30.99 -14.98 22.70
CA PHE A 4 -30.72 -14.31 21.43
C PHE A 4 -30.51 -12.83 21.76
N THR A 5 -29.26 -12.38 21.80
CA THR A 5 -28.99 -10.93 21.84
C THR A 5 -29.11 -10.40 20.42
N HIS A 6 -29.78 -9.27 20.25
CA HIS A 6 -29.72 -8.54 19.01
C HIS A 6 -28.52 -7.59 19.04
N ARG A 7 -27.96 -7.34 17.87
CA ARG A 7 -26.93 -6.34 17.66
C ARG A 7 -27.46 -4.95 18.03
N GLN A 8 -26.67 -4.13 18.72
CA GLN A 8 -27.09 -2.79 19.15
C GLN A 8 -27.38 -1.83 17.98
N SER A 9 -26.77 -2.03 16.80
CA SER A 9 -27.15 -1.36 15.55
C SER A 9 -27.06 -2.32 14.36
N ARG A 10 -28.07 -2.32 13.48
CA ARG A 10 -28.10 -3.15 12.26
C ARG A 10 -27.09 -2.68 11.20
N ASP A 11 -26.68 -1.42 11.26
CA ASP A 11 -25.90 -0.76 10.20
C ASP A 11 -24.44 -1.21 10.16
N GLN A 12 -23.96 -1.82 11.25
CA GLN A 12 -22.61 -2.34 11.32
C GLN A 12 -22.44 -3.68 10.57
N PHE A 13 -23.51 -4.26 9.99
CA PHE A 13 -23.45 -5.54 9.28
C PHE A 13 -23.23 -5.28 7.80
N VAL A 14 -22.13 -5.77 7.27
CA VAL A 14 -21.80 -5.59 5.85
C VAL A 14 -22.24 -6.81 5.06
N GLY A 15 -21.89 -8.02 5.53
CA GLY A 15 -22.18 -9.25 4.78
C GLY A 15 -21.58 -10.50 5.40
N TYR A 16 -21.65 -11.60 4.65
CA TYR A 16 -21.02 -12.87 5.00
C TYR A 16 -20.48 -13.54 3.74
N GLN A 17 -19.58 -14.51 3.92
CA GLN A 17 -19.14 -15.41 2.86
C GLN A 17 -19.56 -16.85 3.17
N GLY A 18 -19.85 -17.62 2.11
CA GLY A 18 -20.38 -18.97 2.21
C GLY A 18 -21.90 -19.01 2.31
N ASP A 19 -22.44 -20.16 2.76
CA ASP A 19 -23.88 -20.34 2.87
C ASP A 19 -24.46 -19.57 4.05
N LYS A 20 -25.63 -18.94 3.85
CA LYS A 20 -26.28 -18.11 4.89
C LYS A 20 -26.48 -18.83 6.24
N GLY A 21 -26.71 -20.13 6.21
CA GLY A 21 -26.91 -20.95 7.41
C GLY A 21 -25.61 -21.37 8.10
N VAL A 22 -24.50 -21.39 7.36
CA VAL A 22 -23.19 -21.84 7.84
C VAL A 22 -22.08 -20.99 7.18
N PRO A 23 -22.04 -19.67 7.45
CA PRO A 23 -21.04 -18.81 6.83
C PRO A 23 -19.64 -19.19 7.33
N HIS A 24 -18.65 -19.11 6.45
CA HIS A 24 -17.23 -19.27 6.83
C HIS A 24 -16.57 -17.92 7.15
N ALA A 25 -17.23 -16.81 6.86
CA ALA A 25 -16.82 -15.48 7.30
C ALA A 25 -18.02 -14.56 7.51
N ILE A 26 -17.96 -13.68 8.51
CA ILE A 26 -18.95 -12.64 8.77
C ILE A 26 -18.23 -11.29 8.84
N VAL A 27 -18.70 -10.32 8.06
CA VAL A 27 -18.06 -9.02 7.90
C VAL A 27 -18.89 -7.93 8.58
N PHE A 28 -18.20 -7.13 9.37
CA PHE A 28 -18.72 -6.00 10.10
C PHE A 28 -17.95 -4.73 9.77
N VAL A 29 -18.60 -3.59 9.96
CA VAL A 29 -17.96 -2.27 9.87
C VAL A 29 -18.18 -1.50 11.16
N HIS A 30 -17.14 -0.81 11.61
CA HIS A 30 -17.18 0.08 12.75
C HIS A 30 -16.19 1.23 12.55
N HIS A 31 -16.66 2.48 12.62
CA HIS A 31 -15.87 3.67 12.25
C HIS A 31 -15.18 3.52 10.88
N ASP A 32 -15.94 3.04 9.89
CA ASP A 32 -15.50 2.80 8.51
C ASP A 32 -14.36 1.77 8.32
N LEU A 33 -13.98 1.06 9.39
CA LEU A 33 -13.02 -0.04 9.33
C LEU A 33 -13.73 -1.39 9.34
N HIS A 34 -13.29 -2.29 8.47
CA HIS A 34 -13.84 -3.62 8.37
C HIS A 34 -13.22 -4.60 9.38
N ILE A 35 -14.07 -5.47 9.90
CA ILE A 35 -13.69 -6.61 10.76
C ILE A 35 -14.35 -7.85 10.17
N GLU A 36 -13.55 -8.84 9.78
CA GLU A 36 -14.02 -10.14 9.31
C GLU A 36 -13.77 -11.19 10.40
N ILE A 37 -14.84 -11.79 10.90
CA ILE A 37 -14.76 -12.96 11.77
C ILE A 37 -14.77 -14.21 10.90
N GLN A 38 -13.68 -14.97 10.92
CA GLN A 38 -13.56 -16.22 10.19
C GLN A 38 -14.06 -17.39 11.03
N ILE A 39 -14.84 -18.28 10.41
CA ILE A 39 -15.50 -19.39 11.08
C ILE A 39 -15.08 -20.70 10.43
N ASP A 40 -14.54 -21.62 11.23
CA ASP A 40 -14.23 -22.99 10.85
C ASP A 40 -14.62 -23.96 11.98
N ARG A 41 -15.88 -24.39 11.97
CA ARG A 41 -16.41 -25.33 12.97
C ARG A 41 -15.82 -26.74 12.89
N LYS A 42 -15.15 -27.10 11.79
CA LYS A 42 -14.55 -28.44 11.63
C LYS A 42 -13.24 -28.52 12.40
N ASN A 43 -12.42 -27.47 12.27
CA ASN A 43 -11.06 -27.45 12.82
C ASN A 43 -10.96 -26.68 14.15
N CYS A 44 -11.85 -25.72 14.43
CA CYS A 44 -11.82 -24.93 15.67
C CYS A 44 -12.81 -25.45 16.71
N ARG A 45 -12.63 -26.71 17.14
CA ARG A 45 -13.56 -27.39 18.08
C ARG A 45 -13.55 -26.82 19.51
N ASN A 46 -12.51 -26.07 19.87
CA ASN A 46 -12.36 -25.46 21.20
C ASN A 46 -13.08 -24.10 21.31
N ASP A 47 -13.53 -23.53 20.19
CA ASP A 47 -14.33 -22.30 20.18
C ASP A 47 -15.81 -22.64 20.00
N ILE A 48 -16.67 -22.15 20.88
CA ILE A 48 -18.10 -22.48 20.90
C ILE A 48 -18.81 -21.97 19.63
N ALA A 49 -18.36 -20.87 19.05
CA ALA A 49 -18.88 -20.31 17.81
C ALA A 49 -18.18 -20.87 16.56
N GLY A 50 -17.06 -21.58 16.74
CA GLY A 50 -16.18 -22.08 15.69
C GLY A 50 -15.30 -21.00 15.09
N ILE A 51 -15.00 -19.93 15.83
CA ILE A 51 -14.16 -18.83 15.34
C ILE A 51 -12.73 -19.32 15.14
N LYS A 52 -12.24 -19.17 13.91
CA LYS A 52 -10.87 -19.49 13.49
C LYS A 52 -9.92 -18.32 13.71
N GLY A 53 -10.41 -17.11 13.52
CA GLY A 53 -9.61 -15.90 13.58
C GLY A 53 -10.43 -14.67 13.27
N VAL A 54 -9.79 -13.51 13.44
CA VAL A 54 -10.38 -12.21 13.13
C VAL A 54 -9.38 -11.47 12.23
N ILE A 55 -9.84 -11.04 11.06
CA ILE A 55 -9.10 -10.16 10.18
C ILE A 55 -9.61 -8.75 10.42
N ILE A 56 -8.69 -7.83 10.70
CA ILE A 56 -8.99 -6.43 10.94
C ILE A 56 -8.35 -5.62 9.83
N GLU A 57 -9.13 -4.78 9.18
CA GLU A 57 -8.61 -3.76 8.28
C GLU A 57 -7.71 -2.80 9.07
N SER A 58 -6.42 -2.77 8.73
CA SER A 58 -5.40 -2.15 9.59
C SER A 58 -4.56 -1.14 8.81
N ALA A 59 -3.68 -1.63 7.92
CA ALA A 59 -2.81 -0.77 7.14
C ALA A 59 -3.59 -0.23 5.92
N LEU A 60 -4.35 0.85 6.10
CA LEU A 60 -5.08 1.50 5.00
C LEU A 60 -4.14 2.09 3.95
N THR A 61 -3.03 2.67 4.40
CA THR A 61 -1.98 3.24 3.56
C THR A 61 -0.62 2.76 4.03
N THR A 62 0.32 2.56 3.10
CA THR A 62 1.71 2.20 3.42
C THR A 62 2.65 3.13 2.67
N ILE A 63 3.66 3.66 3.37
CA ILE A 63 4.74 4.43 2.75
C ILE A 63 5.88 3.46 2.45
N VAL A 64 6.15 3.23 1.18
CA VAL A 64 7.35 2.56 0.69
C VAL A 64 8.48 3.56 0.75
N ASP A 65 9.37 3.36 1.70
CA ASP A 65 10.39 4.34 2.00
C ASP A 65 11.64 4.17 1.14
N CYS A 66 12.08 5.26 0.50
CA CYS A 66 13.31 5.36 -0.27
C CYS A 66 14.31 6.34 0.35
N GLU A 67 14.05 6.76 1.60
CA GLU A 67 14.84 7.76 2.32
C GLU A 67 15.41 7.17 3.62
N ASP A 68 14.94 7.62 4.80
CA ASP A 68 15.67 7.45 6.06
C ASP A 68 15.66 6.01 6.62
N SER A 69 14.81 5.10 6.12
CA SER A 69 14.78 3.71 6.57
C SER A 69 15.71 2.78 5.80
N ILE A 70 16.42 3.26 4.78
CA ILE A 70 17.30 2.46 3.94
C ILE A 70 18.65 3.15 3.70
N ALA A 71 19.66 2.37 3.34
CA ALA A 71 20.93 2.88 2.84
C ALA A 71 20.99 2.58 1.34
N VAL A 72 21.05 3.64 0.54
CA VAL A 72 21.19 3.58 -0.92
C VAL A 72 22.28 4.57 -1.28
N VAL A 73 23.47 4.05 -1.56
CA VAL A 73 24.68 4.89 -1.69
C VAL A 73 25.29 4.83 -3.08
N ASP A 74 24.87 3.88 -3.91
CA ASP A 74 25.34 3.74 -5.29
C ASP A 74 24.21 3.37 -6.27
N VAL A 75 24.59 3.28 -7.55
CA VAL A 75 23.68 2.93 -8.64
C VAL A 75 23.08 1.52 -8.51
N TYR A 76 23.81 0.56 -7.94
CA TYR A 76 23.32 -0.82 -7.80
C TYR A 76 22.22 -0.90 -6.76
N ASP A 77 22.39 -0.18 -5.64
CA ASP A 77 21.36 -0.01 -4.62
C ASP A 77 20.10 0.64 -5.23
N LYS A 78 20.27 1.72 -6.00
CA LYS A 78 19.18 2.40 -6.70
C LYS A 78 18.45 1.47 -7.66
N ILE A 79 19.16 0.64 -8.41
CA ILE A 79 18.56 -0.34 -9.32
C ILE A 79 17.72 -1.35 -8.53
N GLN A 80 18.23 -1.85 -7.40
CA GLN A 80 17.51 -2.82 -6.57
C GLN A 80 16.24 -2.20 -5.96
N LEU A 81 16.34 -0.99 -5.44
CA LEU A 81 15.19 -0.21 -4.95
C LEU A 81 14.14 -0.04 -6.03
N ASN A 82 14.54 0.43 -7.21
CA ASN A 82 13.63 0.66 -8.33
C ASN A 82 12.99 -0.65 -8.83
N ARG A 83 13.72 -1.77 -8.77
CA ARG A 83 13.17 -3.10 -9.10
C ARG A 83 12.11 -3.54 -8.09
N ASN A 84 12.30 -3.26 -6.81
CA ASN A 84 11.31 -3.57 -5.78
C ASN A 84 10.04 -2.74 -6.00
N TRP A 85 10.18 -1.44 -6.24
CA TRP A 85 9.04 -0.58 -6.58
C TRP A 85 8.31 -1.03 -7.85
N LEU A 86 9.06 -1.43 -8.89
CA LEU A 86 8.50 -1.98 -10.12
C LEU A 86 7.69 -3.24 -9.88
N SER A 87 8.17 -4.15 -9.05
CA SER A 87 7.46 -5.38 -8.69
C SER A 87 6.15 -5.08 -7.96
N LEU A 88 6.14 -4.07 -7.07
CA LEU A 88 4.92 -3.62 -6.40
C LEU A 88 3.92 -2.98 -7.38
N MET A 89 4.40 -2.20 -8.37
CA MET A 89 3.53 -1.53 -9.34
C MET A 89 3.03 -2.44 -10.47
N LYS A 90 3.79 -3.48 -10.85
CA LYS A 90 3.39 -4.50 -11.85
C LYS A 90 2.66 -5.69 -11.26
N ASP A 91 2.74 -5.82 -9.94
CA ASP A 91 2.03 -6.79 -9.13
C ASP A 91 2.37 -8.26 -9.44
N ASN A 92 3.64 -8.62 -9.21
CA ASN A 92 4.09 -9.95 -9.60
C ASN A 92 3.82 -11.06 -8.57
N GLU A 93 3.50 -10.76 -7.30
CA GLU A 93 3.46 -11.82 -6.25
C GLU A 93 2.41 -11.74 -5.12
N LEU A 94 1.53 -10.74 -5.00
CA LEU A 94 0.61 -10.66 -3.84
C LEU A 94 -0.85 -10.48 -4.23
N ARG A 95 -1.58 -11.61 -4.35
CA ARG A 95 -2.99 -11.66 -4.70
C ARG A 95 -3.90 -11.35 -3.51
N LEU A 96 -4.48 -10.13 -3.51
CA LEU A 96 -5.87 -9.76 -3.11
C LEU A 96 -5.96 -8.22 -2.97
N SER A 97 -7.18 -7.67 -3.02
CA SER A 97 -7.45 -6.23 -2.77
C SER A 97 -7.32 -5.84 -1.28
N SER A 98 -6.64 -6.67 -0.48
CA SER A 98 -6.34 -6.48 0.94
C SER A 98 -5.02 -5.72 1.14
N ARG A 99 -4.65 -4.87 0.17
CA ARG A 99 -3.40 -4.11 0.22
C ARG A 99 -3.69 -2.67 0.56
N SER A 100 -2.79 -2.11 1.37
CA SER A 100 -2.74 -0.68 1.61
C SER A 100 -2.60 0.08 0.30
N LEU A 101 -3.19 1.27 0.25
CA LEU A 101 -2.81 2.27 -0.72
C LEU A 101 -1.32 2.64 -0.53
N LEU A 102 -0.51 2.44 -1.57
CA LEU A 102 0.92 2.64 -1.51
C LEU A 102 1.28 4.08 -1.88
N PHE A 103 2.08 4.68 -1.00
CA PHE A 103 2.82 5.91 -1.22
C PHE A 103 4.29 5.54 -1.39
N VAL A 104 5.05 6.33 -2.15
CA VAL A 104 6.51 6.23 -2.19
C VAL A 104 7.12 7.47 -1.58
N ARG A 105 8.08 7.34 -0.67
CA ARG A 105 8.80 8.47 -0.08
C ARG A 105 10.15 8.63 -0.73
N HIS A 106 10.32 9.70 -1.50
CA HIS A 106 11.60 10.01 -2.15
C HIS A 106 12.58 10.63 -1.16
N VAL A 107 13.85 10.75 -1.57
CA VAL A 107 14.79 11.61 -0.86
C VAL A 107 14.41 13.09 -0.96
N GLY A 108 14.94 13.89 -0.03
CA GLY A 108 14.82 15.35 -0.03
C GLY A 108 15.55 16.04 -1.20
N HIS A 109 15.84 17.32 -1.06
CA HIS A 109 16.53 18.13 -2.11
C HIS A 109 18.04 18.29 -1.86
N LEU A 110 18.61 17.52 -0.93
CA LEU A 110 20.00 17.69 -0.49
C LEU A 110 20.97 16.79 -1.26
N LEU A 111 20.55 15.55 -1.56
CA LEU A 111 21.44 14.53 -2.10
C LEU A 111 21.57 14.65 -3.63
N PHE A 112 22.76 14.32 -4.10
CA PHE A 112 23.15 14.19 -5.48
C PHE A 112 23.63 12.76 -5.73
N THR A 113 23.57 12.32 -6.98
CA THR A 113 23.98 10.98 -7.37
C THR A 113 24.69 11.00 -8.71
N ASP A 114 25.71 10.16 -8.82
CA ASP A 114 26.50 9.90 -10.03
C ASP A 114 25.86 8.85 -10.94
N ALA A 115 24.70 8.30 -10.57
CA ALA A 115 23.96 7.34 -11.40
C ALA A 115 23.64 7.89 -12.80
N ILE A 116 23.49 9.20 -12.92
CA ILE A 116 23.40 9.93 -14.19
C ILE A 116 24.24 11.21 -14.05
N LEU A 117 25.06 11.49 -15.06
CA LEU A 117 25.80 12.75 -15.16
C LEU A 117 25.14 13.66 -16.20
N ASN A 118 25.17 14.97 -15.93
CA ASN A 118 24.73 15.97 -16.91
C ASN A 118 25.80 16.19 -18.01
N ASN A 119 25.52 17.10 -18.96
CA ASN A 119 26.43 17.41 -20.06
C ASN A 119 27.79 17.99 -19.60
N ASP A 120 27.87 18.48 -18.37
CA ASP A 120 29.07 19.03 -17.75
C ASP A 120 29.79 18.00 -16.85
N ASN A 121 29.42 16.71 -16.92
CA ASN A 121 29.90 15.62 -16.08
C ASN A 121 29.65 15.80 -14.57
N GLN A 122 28.59 16.53 -14.20
CA GLN A 122 28.20 16.72 -12.81
C GLN A 122 27.09 15.76 -12.41
N GLU A 123 27.10 15.34 -11.15
CA GLU A 123 26.02 14.59 -10.52
C GLU A 123 24.69 15.35 -10.58
N ILE A 124 23.59 14.62 -10.69
CA ILE A 124 22.25 15.21 -10.70
C ILE A 124 21.61 15.14 -9.31
N PRO A 125 20.62 16.02 -9.01
CA PRO A 125 19.85 15.91 -7.77
C PRO A 125 19.10 14.56 -7.72
N GLU A 126 19.38 13.77 -6.69
CA GLU A 126 18.83 12.42 -6.54
C GLU A 126 17.29 12.46 -6.41
N GLY A 127 16.76 13.47 -5.72
CA GLY A 127 15.32 13.64 -5.56
C GLY A 127 14.56 13.92 -6.87
N ILE A 128 15.25 14.39 -7.93
CA ILE A 128 14.67 14.54 -9.28
C ILE A 128 14.71 13.19 -10.01
N LEU A 129 15.82 12.46 -9.90
CA LEU A 129 15.94 11.11 -10.45
C LEU A 129 14.84 10.19 -9.91
N ASP A 130 14.63 10.20 -8.59
CA ASP A 130 13.56 9.44 -7.93
C ASP A 130 12.21 9.79 -8.54
N ALA A 131 11.88 11.08 -8.67
CA ALA A 131 10.60 11.52 -9.23
C ALA A 131 10.36 11.02 -10.65
N LEU A 132 11.39 11.06 -11.51
CA LEU A 132 11.29 10.57 -12.88
C LEU A 132 11.08 9.05 -12.93
N ILE A 133 11.91 8.30 -12.21
CA ILE A 133 11.92 6.84 -12.27
C ILE A 133 10.70 6.23 -11.59
N THR A 134 10.33 6.68 -10.39
CA THR A 134 9.19 6.10 -9.65
C THR A 134 7.87 6.40 -10.35
N THR A 135 7.72 7.59 -10.95
CA THR A 135 6.55 7.98 -11.74
C THR A 135 6.45 7.14 -13.01
N LEU A 136 7.56 6.98 -13.74
CA LEU A 136 7.60 6.11 -14.93
C LEU A 136 7.21 4.67 -14.59
N ILE A 137 7.71 4.14 -13.47
CA ILE A 137 7.35 2.81 -12.98
C ILE A 137 5.84 2.73 -12.64
N ALA A 138 5.30 3.75 -11.98
CA ALA A 138 3.89 3.78 -11.58
C ALA A 138 2.91 3.80 -12.77
N VAL A 139 3.35 4.23 -13.96
CA VAL A 139 2.55 4.13 -15.20
C VAL A 139 2.11 2.69 -15.49
N HIS A 140 2.88 1.68 -15.07
CA HIS A 140 2.46 0.28 -15.20
C HIS A 140 1.16 -0.02 -14.45
N ASN A 141 0.97 0.62 -13.30
CA ASN A 141 -0.23 0.47 -12.49
C ASN A 141 -1.40 1.33 -13.00
N LEU A 142 -1.11 2.50 -13.58
CA LEU A 142 -2.12 3.40 -14.14
C LEU A 142 -2.73 2.91 -15.45
N ASN A 143 -1.91 2.29 -16.32
CA ASN A 143 -2.33 1.85 -17.66
C ASN A 143 -2.85 0.40 -17.69
N ASP A 144 -3.27 -0.15 -16.54
CA ASP A 144 -3.83 -1.50 -16.40
C ASP A 144 -2.92 -2.60 -16.97
N ARG A 145 -1.60 -2.37 -16.94
CA ARG A 145 -0.58 -3.36 -17.32
C ARG A 145 -0.24 -4.29 -16.17
N THR A 146 -1.10 -4.34 -15.14
CA THR A 146 -0.94 -5.18 -13.96
C THR A 146 -1.51 -6.56 -14.19
N LYS A 147 -0.91 -7.54 -13.52
CA LYS A 147 -1.46 -8.89 -13.47
C LYS A 147 -2.80 -8.85 -12.73
N ASP A 148 -3.79 -9.59 -13.22
CA ASP A 148 -5.12 -9.72 -12.60
C ASP A 148 -5.89 -8.38 -12.41
N ASN A 149 -5.53 -7.31 -13.16
CA ASN A 149 -6.14 -5.96 -13.11
C ASN A 149 -6.14 -5.30 -11.72
N ILE A 150 -5.14 -5.61 -10.91
CA ILE A 150 -5.03 -5.06 -9.57
C ILE A 150 -4.41 -3.66 -9.66
N LYS A 151 -5.06 -2.67 -9.07
CA LYS A 151 -4.64 -1.27 -9.05
C LYS A 151 -4.24 -0.86 -7.64
N ASN A 152 -3.18 -0.06 -7.53
CA ASN A 152 -2.83 0.67 -6.32
C ASN A 152 -3.81 1.83 -6.13
N SER A 153 -4.01 2.65 -7.16
CA SER A 153 -4.99 3.75 -7.14
C SER A 153 -6.16 3.46 -8.05
N HIS A 154 -7.37 3.45 -7.49
CA HIS A 154 -8.62 3.42 -8.27
C HIS A 154 -9.00 4.79 -8.84
N LYS A 155 -8.25 5.86 -8.52
CA LYS A 155 -8.48 7.23 -8.98
C LYS A 155 -7.45 7.70 -10.01
N GLY A 156 -6.56 6.81 -10.46
CA GLY A 156 -5.52 7.15 -11.43
C GLY A 156 -4.45 8.10 -10.89
N SER A 157 -4.21 8.06 -9.57
CA SER A 157 -3.25 8.93 -8.89
C SER A 157 -1.99 8.18 -8.49
N ILE A 158 -0.87 8.91 -8.41
CA ILE A 158 0.39 8.44 -7.82
C ILE A 158 0.62 9.26 -6.55
N TYR A 159 1.03 8.61 -5.47
CA TYR A 159 1.20 9.25 -4.17
C TYR A 159 2.68 9.29 -3.78
N ILE A 160 3.26 10.48 -3.78
CA ILE A 160 4.67 10.71 -3.47
C ILE A 160 4.76 11.53 -2.19
N VAL A 161 5.50 11.03 -1.21
CA VAL A 161 5.89 11.79 -0.02
C VAL A 161 7.21 12.49 -0.29
N LYS A 162 7.23 13.81 -0.12
CA LYS A 162 8.44 14.63 -0.29
C LYS A 162 8.94 15.18 1.06
N PRO A 163 10.00 14.60 1.63
CA PRO A 163 10.48 14.96 2.98
C PRO A 163 11.41 16.18 2.96
N LYS A 164 11.81 16.61 4.17
CA LYS A 164 12.88 17.60 4.44
C LYS A 164 12.72 18.93 3.67
N GLN A 165 11.48 19.38 3.51
CA GLN A 165 11.18 20.67 2.91
C GLN A 165 11.41 21.80 3.92
N HIS A 166 12.24 22.77 3.55
CA HIS A 166 12.54 23.94 4.38
C HIS A 166 12.06 25.21 3.67
N GLY A 167 11.05 25.86 4.25
CA GLY A 167 10.47 27.09 3.74
C GLY A 167 9.58 26.90 2.51
N PRO A 168 8.77 27.92 2.17
CA PRO A 168 7.80 27.85 1.08
C PRO A 168 8.48 27.69 -0.30
N GLY A 169 9.68 28.23 -0.49
CA GLY A 169 10.40 28.12 -1.77
C GLY A 169 10.70 26.66 -2.18
N ARG A 170 11.14 25.82 -1.23
CA ARG A 170 11.38 24.39 -1.52
C ARG A 170 10.08 23.64 -1.74
N PHE A 171 9.02 23.98 -1.01
CA PHE A 171 7.69 23.43 -1.23
C PHE A 171 7.17 23.72 -2.64
N TYR A 172 7.30 24.97 -3.12
CA TYR A 172 6.88 25.33 -4.47
C TYR A 172 7.63 24.55 -5.54
N PHE A 173 8.95 24.40 -5.39
CA PHE A 173 9.75 23.60 -6.30
C PHE A 173 9.29 22.13 -6.38
N ALA A 174 8.86 21.54 -5.26
CA ALA A 174 8.33 20.18 -5.25
C ALA A 174 6.91 20.04 -5.85
N SER A 175 6.19 21.14 -6.02
CA SER A 175 4.81 21.18 -6.54
C SER A 175 4.70 21.50 -8.04
N MET A 176 5.83 21.81 -8.68
CA MET A 176 5.94 22.11 -10.11
C MET A 176 6.19 20.83 -10.91
#